data_AF-A0A410FUN1-F1
#
_entry.id   AF-A0A410FUN1-F1
#
_cell.length_a   1.000
_cell.length_b   1.000
_cell.length_c   1.000
_cell.angle_alpha   90.00
_cell.angle_beta   90.00
_cell.angle_gamma   90.00
#
_symmetry.space_group_name_H-M   'P 1'
#
loop_
_entity.id
_entity.type
_entity.pdbx_description
1 polymer ?
#
loop_
_entity_poly.entity_id
_entity_poly.type
_entity_poly.pdbx_seq_one_letter_code
_entity_poly.pdbx_strand_id
1 'polypeptide(L)'
;MAGAAVYALRFIVGWILDGIAYVIWFVDALPQALVWSALLVAVFVLSLRLRQGRPRRQSTERPAAAPTPSELARLVACIRAGERSAHARGEIERRLGQVAVALRVKRESVTPRQAWDELTEGRWPTDPDLRAALHLDRGRPGSRQGYAHQLARAVDKLWRYAEGGSLDRG
;
A
#
# COMPACT_ATOMS: atom_id res chain seq x y z
N MET A 1 32.38 -40.40 -39.20
CA MET A 1 32.07 -39.04 -38.70
C MET A 1 31.50 -39.02 -37.27
N ALA A 2 30.65 -39.97 -36.84
CA ALA A 2 30.03 -39.96 -35.50
C ALA A 2 30.99 -39.79 -34.30
N GLY A 3 32.18 -40.41 -34.33
CA GLY A 3 33.14 -40.32 -33.21
C GLY A 3 33.59 -38.89 -32.88
N ALA A 4 33.79 -38.02 -33.88
CA ALA A 4 34.26 -36.65 -33.67
C ALA A 4 33.27 -35.81 -32.84
N ALA A 5 31.95 -36.02 -33.03
CA ALA A 5 30.91 -35.33 -32.27
C ALA A 5 30.91 -35.72 -30.79
N VAL A 6 31.19 -36.99 -30.47
CA VAL A 6 31.26 -37.49 -29.09
C VAL A 6 32.45 -36.88 -28.35
N TYR A 7 33.62 -36.78 -29.00
CA TYR A 7 34.79 -36.12 -28.41
C TYR A 7 34.58 -34.62 -28.22
N ALA A 8 33.96 -33.92 -29.19
CA ALA A 8 33.64 -32.50 -29.06
C ALA A 8 32.67 -32.23 -27.89
N LEU A 9 31.60 -33.02 -27.78
CA LEU A 9 30.64 -32.91 -26.67
C LEU A 9 31.31 -33.15 -25.32
N ARG A 10 32.15 -34.19 -25.20
CA ARG A 10 32.88 -34.51 -23.97
C ARG A 10 33.86 -33.40 -23.56
N PHE A 11 34.51 -32.74 -24.52
CA PHE A 11 35.38 -31.60 -24.26
C PHE A 11 34.61 -30.38 -23.74
N ILE A 12 33.48 -30.05 -24.37
CA ILE A 12 32.59 -28.96 -23.93
C ILE A 12 32.06 -29.21 -22.51
N VAL A 13 31.59 -30.44 -22.23
CA VAL A 13 31.09 -30.81 -20.89
C VAL A 13 32.20 -30.73 -19.84
N GLY A 14 33.43 -31.18 -20.16
CA GLY A 14 34.59 -31.02 -19.28
C GLY A 14 34.86 -29.55 -18.93
N TRP A 15 34.97 -28.69 -19.95
CA TRP A 15 35.16 -27.25 -19.77
C TRP A 15 34.07 -26.57 -18.92
N ILE A 16 32.81 -26.97 -19.08
CA ILE A 16 31.70 -26.44 -18.28
C ILE A 16 31.82 -26.90 -16.82
N LEU A 17 32.13 -28.17 -16.58
CA LEU A 17 32.29 -28.71 -15.22
C LEU A 17 33.50 -28.11 -14.50
N ASP A 18 34.64 -27.97 -15.18
CA ASP A 18 35.83 -27.31 -14.65
C ASP A 18 35.55 -25.82 -14.33
N GLY A 19 34.82 -25.12 -15.20
CA GLY A 19 34.39 -23.74 -14.95
C GLY A 19 33.47 -23.61 -13.74
N ILE A 20 32.51 -24.52 -13.57
CA ILE A 20 31.62 -24.55 -12.39
C ILE A 20 32.43 -24.86 -11.12
N ALA A 21 33.33 -25.85 -11.16
CA ALA A 21 34.18 -26.22 -10.04
C ALA A 21 35.11 -25.07 -9.62
N TYR A 22 35.69 -24.35 -10.59
CA TYR A 22 36.52 -23.17 -10.34
C TYR A 22 35.71 -22.04 -9.68
N VAL A 23 34.49 -21.77 -10.14
CA VAL A 23 33.61 -20.76 -9.53
C VAL A 23 33.22 -21.15 -8.10
N ILE A 24 32.88 -22.42 -7.84
CA ILE A 24 32.57 -22.90 -6.49
C ILE A 24 33.80 -22.77 -5.57
N TRP A 25 34.97 -23.21 -6.02
CA TRP A 25 36.21 -23.08 -5.25
C TRP A 25 36.59 -21.62 -4.98
N PHE A 26 36.42 -20.73 -5.96
CA PHE A 26 36.65 -19.30 -5.79
C PHE A 26 35.67 -18.67 -4.78
N VAL A 27 34.41 -19.12 -4.75
CA VAL A 27 33.41 -18.66 -3.77
C VAL A 27 33.72 -19.18 -2.36
N ASP A 28 34.23 -20.40 -2.22
CA ASP A 28 34.63 -20.98 -0.93
C ASP A 28 35.94 -20.38 -0.39
N ALA A 29 36.85 -19.98 -1.30
CA ALA A 29 38.09 -19.27 -0.97
C ALA A 29 37.89 -17.76 -0.67
N LEU A 30 36.72 -17.19 -0.94
CA LEU A 30 36.42 -15.80 -0.60
C LEU A 30 36.25 -15.65 0.92
N PRO A 31 36.99 -14.74 1.58
CA PRO A 31 36.75 -14.41 2.98
C PRO A 31 35.28 -14.10 3.21
N GLN A 32 34.66 -14.73 4.22
CA GLN A 32 33.22 -14.57 4.51
C GLN A 32 32.79 -13.10 4.61
N ALA A 33 33.68 -12.21 5.07
CA ALA A 33 33.48 -10.77 5.10
C ALA A 33 33.12 -10.15 3.73
N LEU A 34 33.65 -10.66 2.61
CA LEU A 34 33.31 -10.19 1.26
C LEU A 34 31.92 -10.66 0.83
N VAL A 35 31.53 -11.89 1.17
CA VAL A 35 30.18 -12.42 0.91
C VAL A 35 29.14 -11.60 1.70
N TRP A 36 29.41 -11.36 2.98
CA TRP A 36 28.55 -10.52 3.83
C TRP A 36 28.51 -9.05 3.37
N SER A 37 29.63 -8.47 2.93
CA SER A 37 29.63 -7.09 2.43
C SER A 37 28.85 -6.95 1.12
N ALA A 38 28.99 -7.89 0.19
CA ALA A 38 28.19 -7.92 -1.03
C ALA A 38 26.68 -8.07 -0.73
N LEU A 39 26.31 -8.94 0.21
CA LEU A 39 24.92 -9.10 0.65
C LEU A 39 24.37 -7.83 1.29
N LEU A 40 25.12 -7.18 2.18
CA LEU A 40 24.74 -5.91 2.81
C LEU A 40 24.59 -4.78 1.78
N VAL A 41 25.50 -4.68 0.81
CA VAL A 41 25.39 -3.71 -0.30
C VAL A 41 24.15 -4.00 -1.15
N ALA A 42 23.86 -5.26 -1.48
CA ALA A 42 22.67 -5.63 -2.24
C ALA A 42 21.38 -5.27 -1.48
N VAL A 43 21.29 -5.59 -0.19
CA VAL A 43 20.16 -5.22 0.67
C VAL A 43 20.04 -3.70 0.81
N PHE A 44 21.14 -2.98 0.96
CA PHE A 44 21.15 -1.52 1.06
C PHE A 44 20.67 -0.86 -0.25
N VAL A 45 21.20 -1.27 -1.40
CA VAL A 45 20.77 -0.79 -2.73
C VAL A 45 19.30 -1.13 -2.99
N LEU A 46 18.85 -2.33 -2.62
CA LEU A 46 17.44 -2.71 -2.71
C LEU A 46 16.56 -1.84 -1.80
N SER A 47 17.01 -1.56 -0.57
CA SER A 47 16.28 -0.66 0.35
C SER A 47 16.19 0.78 -0.19
N LEU A 48 17.24 1.27 -0.86
CA LEU A 48 17.23 2.57 -1.54
C LEU A 48 16.30 2.58 -2.75
N ARG A 49 16.32 1.54 -3.60
CA ARG A 49 15.38 1.36 -4.72
C ARG A 49 13.94 1.31 -4.24
N LEU A 50 13.63 0.57 -3.18
CA LEU A 50 12.29 0.50 -2.59
C LEU A 50 11.85 1.83 -1.96
N ARG A 51 12.77 2.60 -1.35
CA ARG A 51 12.51 3.96 -0.87
C ARG A 51 12.28 4.96 -1.99
N GLN A 52 13.00 4.84 -3.11
CA GLN A 52 12.82 5.67 -4.31
C GLN A 52 11.57 5.30 -5.11
N GLY A 53 11.12 4.04 -5.04
CA GLY A 53 9.87 3.56 -5.63
C GLY A 53 8.59 4.01 -4.91
N ARG A 54 8.69 4.57 -3.70
CA ARG A 54 7.59 5.37 -3.15
C ARG A 54 7.50 6.66 -3.97
N PRO A 55 6.34 6.99 -4.59
CA PRO A 55 6.20 8.24 -5.31
C PRO A 55 6.35 9.40 -4.33
N ARG A 56 7.55 9.98 -4.31
CA ARG A 56 7.82 11.28 -3.69
C ARG A 56 6.81 12.22 -4.34
N ARG A 57 5.88 12.78 -3.55
CA ARG A 57 4.91 13.78 -4.03
C ARG A 57 5.71 14.94 -4.60
N GLN A 58 5.97 14.90 -5.91
CA GLN A 58 6.41 16.06 -6.65
C GLN A 58 5.26 17.05 -6.54
N SER A 59 5.50 18.16 -5.86
CA SER A 59 4.70 19.35 -6.04
C SER A 59 4.91 19.78 -7.49
N THR A 60 4.03 19.31 -8.38
CA THR A 60 4.04 19.71 -9.79
C THR A 60 3.88 21.23 -9.82
N GLU A 61 4.95 21.92 -10.22
CA GLU A 61 4.86 23.34 -10.56
C GLU A 61 3.77 23.52 -11.61
N ARG A 62 2.98 24.56 -11.40
CA ARG A 62 1.66 24.77 -12.01
C ARG A 62 1.81 25.35 -13.41
N PRO A 63 1.52 24.60 -14.50
CA PRO A 63 1.30 25.22 -15.80
C PRO A 63 -0.06 25.94 -15.77
N ALA A 64 -0.15 27.03 -16.54
CA ALA A 64 -1.29 27.90 -16.85
C ALA A 64 -2.71 27.53 -16.36
N ALA A 65 -3.46 28.56 -15.98
CA ALA A 65 -4.83 28.48 -15.48
C ALA A 65 -5.82 27.84 -16.48
N ALA A 66 -6.08 26.54 -16.32
CA ALA A 66 -7.38 25.96 -16.62
C ALA A 66 -8.38 26.35 -15.52
N PRO A 67 -9.68 26.52 -15.81
CA PRO A 67 -10.69 26.77 -14.78
C PRO A 67 -10.62 25.65 -13.75
N THR A 68 -10.45 26.01 -12.47
CA THR A 68 -10.40 25.04 -11.38
C THR A 68 -11.64 24.17 -11.44
N PRO A 69 -11.51 22.84 -11.61
CA PRO A 69 -12.63 21.94 -11.37
C PRO A 69 -13.12 22.24 -9.97
N SER A 70 -14.43 22.47 -9.83
CA SER A 70 -15.04 22.72 -8.52
C SER A 70 -14.58 21.67 -7.52
N GLU A 71 -14.52 21.99 -6.22
CA GLU A 71 -14.08 21.01 -5.23
C GLU A 71 -14.94 19.74 -5.28
N LEU A 72 -16.22 19.89 -5.65
CA LEU A 72 -17.13 18.82 -6.05
C LEU A 72 -16.58 17.95 -7.19
N ALA A 73 -16.11 18.52 -8.30
CA ALA A 73 -15.49 17.75 -9.39
C ALA A 73 -14.20 17.02 -8.96
N ARG A 74 -13.39 17.61 -8.05
CA ARG A 74 -12.23 16.92 -7.45
C ARG A 74 -12.66 15.77 -6.53
N LEU A 75 -13.72 15.95 -5.74
CA LEU A 75 -14.31 14.90 -4.89
C LEU A 75 -14.89 13.76 -5.74
N VAL A 76 -15.67 14.06 -6.77
CA VAL A 76 -16.21 13.08 -7.72
C VAL A 76 -15.10 12.32 -8.44
N ALA A 77 -14.03 13.01 -8.87
CA ALA A 77 -12.87 12.35 -9.47
C ALA A 77 -12.15 11.43 -8.47
N CYS A 78 -12.06 11.82 -7.20
CA CYS A 78 -11.48 10.99 -6.13
C CYS A 78 -12.33 9.73 -5.89
N ILE A 79 -13.65 9.86 -5.76
CA ILE A 79 -14.60 8.74 -5.59
C ILE A 79 -14.50 7.77 -6.78
N ARG A 80 -14.54 8.27 -8.02
CA ARG A 80 -14.35 7.48 -9.26
C ARG A 80 -12.95 6.87 -9.41
N ALA A 81 -11.95 7.37 -8.69
CA ALA A 81 -10.63 6.75 -8.60
C ALA A 81 -10.64 5.61 -7.57
N GLY A 82 -11.30 5.82 -6.42
CA GLY A 82 -11.54 4.79 -5.40
C GLY A 82 -12.22 3.54 -5.96
N GLU A 83 -13.25 3.69 -6.80
CA GLU A 83 -13.92 2.55 -7.44
C GLU A 83 -12.94 1.64 -8.20
N ARG A 84 -11.93 2.22 -8.87
CA ARG A 84 -10.99 1.51 -9.76
C ARG A 84 -9.65 1.14 -9.12
N SER A 85 -9.21 1.82 -8.06
CA SER A 85 -7.89 1.65 -7.45
C SER A 85 -7.99 1.43 -5.94
N ALA A 86 -7.48 0.28 -5.46
CA ALA A 86 -7.39 -0.01 -4.03
C ALA A 86 -6.59 1.05 -3.25
N HIS A 87 -5.52 1.58 -3.85
CA HIS A 87 -4.73 2.66 -3.24
C HIS A 87 -5.54 3.96 -3.05
N ALA A 88 -6.43 4.27 -4.00
CA ALA A 88 -7.31 5.43 -3.86
C ALA A 88 -8.40 5.22 -2.79
N ARG A 89 -8.87 3.97 -2.59
CA ARG A 89 -9.78 3.64 -1.47
C ARG A 89 -9.11 3.86 -0.12
N GLY A 90 -7.91 3.33 0.08
CA GLY A 90 -7.15 3.52 1.33
C GLY A 90 -6.87 5.00 1.67
N GLU A 91 -6.63 5.85 0.66
CA GLU A 91 -6.50 7.31 0.87
C GLU A 91 -7.84 7.97 1.26
N ILE A 92 -8.98 7.51 0.71
CA ILE A 92 -10.33 7.98 1.09
C ILE A 92 -10.67 7.50 2.51
N GLU A 93 -10.46 6.22 2.81
CA GLU A 93 -10.67 5.61 4.14
C GLU A 93 -9.87 6.33 5.21
N ARG A 94 -8.58 6.61 4.95
CA ARG A 94 -7.73 7.37 5.90
C ARG A 94 -8.29 8.76 6.17
N ARG A 95 -8.80 9.47 5.14
CA ARG A 95 -9.43 10.80 5.31
C ARG A 95 -10.75 10.70 6.07
N LEU A 96 -11.55 9.68 5.78
CA LEU A 96 -12.82 9.44 6.47
C LEU A 96 -12.58 9.11 7.95
N GLY A 97 -11.55 8.31 8.26
CA GLY A 97 -11.09 8.04 9.63
C GLY A 97 -10.57 9.28 10.34
N GLN A 98 -9.82 10.16 9.66
CA GLN A 98 -9.42 11.47 10.21
C GLN A 98 -10.63 12.33 10.59
N VAL A 99 -11.65 12.40 9.73
CA VAL A 99 -12.89 13.14 10.02
C VAL A 99 -13.66 12.49 11.17
N ALA A 100 -13.82 11.16 11.16
CA ALA A 100 -14.50 10.42 12.23
C ALA A 100 -13.84 10.66 13.59
N VAL A 101 -12.50 10.52 13.68
CA VAL A 101 -11.74 10.79 14.90
C VAL A 101 -11.88 12.26 15.33
N ALA A 102 -11.78 13.23 14.42
CA ALA A 102 -11.92 14.64 14.75
C ALA A 102 -13.32 14.98 15.29
N LEU A 103 -14.38 14.41 14.71
CA LEU A 103 -15.75 14.54 15.22
C LEU A 103 -15.89 13.93 16.62
N ARG A 104 -15.32 12.74 16.85
CA ARG A 104 -15.37 12.05 18.15
C ARG A 104 -14.65 12.81 19.25
N VAL A 105 -13.43 13.28 18.98
CA VAL A 105 -12.65 14.13 19.90
C VAL A 105 -13.45 15.37 20.30
N LYS A 106 -14.13 16.01 19.33
CA LYS A 106 -14.96 17.21 19.58
C LYS A 106 -16.23 16.91 20.40
N ARG A 107 -16.83 15.73 20.26
CA ARG A 107 -18.13 15.39 20.91
C ARG A 107 -18.02 14.66 22.23
N GLU A 108 -17.13 13.68 22.32
CA GLU A 108 -17.02 12.77 23.46
C GLU A 108 -15.85 13.13 24.38
N SER A 109 -15.10 14.20 24.07
CA SER A 109 -13.89 14.65 24.80
C SER A 109 -12.80 13.57 24.93
N VAL A 110 -12.83 12.56 24.05
CA VAL A 110 -11.84 11.47 23.97
C VAL A 110 -10.54 12.00 23.37
N THR A 111 -9.39 11.51 23.81
CA THR A 111 -8.10 11.93 23.23
C THR A 111 -7.96 11.44 21.78
N PRO A 112 -7.31 12.21 20.87
CA PRO A 112 -7.13 11.79 19.48
C PRO A 112 -6.43 10.43 19.33
N ARG A 113 -5.50 10.12 20.25
CA ARG A 113 -4.78 8.85 20.28
C ARG A 113 -5.72 7.68 20.61
N GLN A 114 -6.48 7.78 21.71
CA GLN A 114 -7.45 6.76 22.09
C GLN A 114 -8.50 6.53 21.00
N ALA A 115 -9.01 7.60 20.37
CA ALA A 115 -9.96 7.48 19.27
C ALA A 115 -9.37 6.77 18.04
N TRP A 116 -8.09 7.00 17.73
CA TRP A 116 -7.37 6.24 16.69
C TRP A 116 -7.09 4.80 17.08
N ASP A 117 -6.75 4.51 18.33
CA ASP A 117 -6.47 3.15 18.80
C ASP A 117 -7.75 2.30 18.79
N GLU A 118 -8.87 2.82 19.32
CA GLU A 118 -10.18 2.16 19.29
C GLU A 118 -10.72 1.93 17.87
N LEU A 119 -10.46 2.86 16.95
CA LEU A 119 -10.72 2.68 15.52
C LEU A 119 -9.80 1.60 14.94
N THR A 120 -8.50 1.67 15.19
CA THR A 120 -7.49 0.74 14.63
C THR A 120 -7.72 -0.72 15.06
N GLU A 121 -8.23 -0.96 16.26
CA GLU A 121 -8.66 -2.30 16.66
C GLU A 121 -10.06 -2.64 16.10
N GLY A 122 -10.96 -1.66 16.01
CA GLY A 122 -12.34 -1.81 15.53
C GLY A 122 -13.39 -1.91 16.65
N ARG A 123 -13.06 -1.42 17.87
CA ARG A 123 -14.02 -1.26 18.99
C ARG A 123 -15.04 -0.16 18.69
N TRP A 124 -14.63 0.87 17.95
CA TRP A 124 -15.47 1.98 17.53
C TRP A 124 -15.26 2.24 16.03
N PRO A 125 -16.31 2.57 15.24
CA PRO A 125 -17.71 2.70 15.64
C PRO A 125 -18.41 1.35 15.85
N THR A 126 -19.51 1.39 16.60
CA THR A 126 -20.37 0.23 16.92
C THR A 126 -21.17 -0.24 15.70
N ASP A 127 -21.62 0.71 14.87
CA ASP A 127 -22.33 0.49 13.60
C ASP A 127 -21.52 -0.35 12.59
N PRO A 128 -22.07 -1.46 12.07
CA PRO A 128 -21.34 -2.35 11.18
C PRO A 128 -21.12 -1.77 9.77
N ASP A 129 -22.01 -0.94 9.24
CA ASP A 129 -21.82 -0.30 7.93
C ASP A 129 -20.67 0.71 8.00
N LEU A 130 -20.65 1.52 9.06
CA LEU A 130 -19.63 2.56 9.22
C LEU A 130 -18.27 1.94 9.53
N ARG A 131 -18.21 0.87 10.34
CA ARG A 131 -16.99 0.08 10.55
C ARG A 131 -16.50 -0.53 9.24
N ALA A 132 -17.40 -1.08 8.40
CA ALA A 132 -17.03 -1.63 7.11
C ALA A 132 -16.55 -0.57 6.11
N ALA A 133 -17.00 0.70 6.24
CA ALA A 133 -16.56 1.82 5.42
C ALA A 133 -15.24 2.46 5.88
N LEU A 134 -14.86 2.29 7.15
CA LEU A 134 -13.62 2.80 7.73
C LEU A 134 -12.47 1.77 7.72
N HIS A 135 -12.75 0.50 7.37
CA HIS A 135 -11.79 -0.61 7.41
C HIS A 135 -11.91 -1.57 6.21
N LEU A 136 -11.97 -1.08 4.96
CA LEU A 136 -11.95 -2.01 3.81
C LEU A 136 -10.60 -2.73 3.68
N ASP A 137 -9.51 -2.08 4.10
CA ASP A 137 -8.14 -2.59 3.91
C ASP A 137 -7.78 -3.84 4.76
N ARG A 138 -8.64 -4.30 5.69
CA ARG A 138 -8.43 -5.54 6.46
C ARG A 138 -8.75 -6.82 5.68
N GLY A 139 -8.33 -6.90 4.42
CA GLY A 139 -8.34 -8.13 3.61
C GLY A 139 -9.71 -8.66 3.18
N ARG A 140 -10.83 -7.99 3.50
CA ARG A 140 -12.12 -8.30 2.86
C ARG A 140 -12.16 -7.58 1.50
N PRO A 141 -12.21 -8.29 0.37
CA PRO A 141 -12.39 -7.67 -0.94
C PRO A 141 -13.81 -7.07 -1.01
N GLY A 142 -13.96 -5.82 -0.56
CA GLY A 142 -15.19 -5.06 -0.72
C GLY A 142 -15.59 -5.06 -2.18
N SER A 143 -16.80 -5.55 -2.46
CA SER A 143 -17.32 -5.69 -3.81
C SER A 143 -17.18 -4.36 -4.55
N ARG A 144 -16.63 -4.40 -5.77
CA ARG A 144 -16.51 -3.18 -6.60
C ARG A 144 -17.88 -2.54 -6.82
N GLN A 145 -18.91 -3.39 -6.92
CA GLN A 145 -20.32 -3.02 -6.82
C GLN A 145 -20.64 -2.57 -5.39
N GLY A 146 -21.08 -1.32 -5.23
CA GLY A 146 -21.56 -0.78 -3.95
C GLY A 146 -20.62 0.17 -3.21
N TYR A 147 -19.33 0.27 -3.59
CA TYR A 147 -18.35 1.13 -2.88
C TYR A 147 -18.84 2.59 -2.71
N ALA A 148 -19.29 3.24 -3.78
CA ALA A 148 -19.80 4.62 -3.71
C ALA A 148 -21.05 4.75 -2.83
N HIS A 149 -21.92 3.73 -2.79
CA HIS A 149 -23.12 3.73 -1.96
C HIS A 149 -22.77 3.50 -0.47
N GLN A 150 -21.82 2.60 -0.18
CA GLN A 150 -21.29 2.40 1.17
C GLN A 150 -20.59 3.66 1.70
N LEU A 151 -19.77 4.31 0.87
CA LEU A 151 -19.13 5.58 1.19
C LEU A 151 -20.15 6.69 1.44
N ALA A 152 -21.19 6.79 0.60
CA ALA A 152 -22.27 7.77 0.80
C ALA A 152 -23.02 7.56 2.13
N ARG A 153 -23.37 6.31 2.48
CA ARG A 153 -23.96 5.98 3.79
C ARG A 153 -23.03 6.33 4.95
N ALA A 154 -21.73 6.07 4.81
CA ALA A 154 -20.76 6.38 5.85
C ALA A 154 -20.60 7.89 6.08
N VAL A 155 -20.55 8.68 5.01
CA VAL A 155 -20.55 10.15 5.08
C VAL A 155 -21.83 10.67 5.71
N ASP A 156 -23.00 10.13 5.34
CA ASP A 156 -24.29 10.51 5.91
C ASP A 156 -24.41 10.17 7.41
N LYS A 157 -23.94 8.99 7.85
CA LYS A 157 -23.88 8.64 9.27
C LYS A 157 -22.93 9.55 10.06
N LEU A 158 -21.77 9.90 9.50
CA LEU A 158 -20.83 10.86 10.10
C LEU A 158 -21.40 12.29 10.14
N TRP A 159 -22.18 12.70 9.14
CA TRP A 159 -22.88 13.97 9.11
C TRP A 159 -23.93 14.04 10.24
N ARG A 160 -24.81 13.03 10.34
CA ARG A 160 -25.80 12.93 11.43
C ARG A 160 -25.16 12.87 12.82
N TYR A 161 -23.98 12.25 12.95
CA TYR A 161 -23.20 12.29 14.19
C TYR A 161 -22.60 13.67 14.48
N ALA A 162 -22.21 14.44 13.47
CA ALA A 162 -21.76 15.83 13.64
C ALA A 162 -22.88 16.77 14.09
N GLU A 163 -24.11 16.53 13.62
CA GLU A 163 -25.33 17.28 14.02
C GLU A 163 -25.87 16.95 15.42
N GLY A 164 -25.37 15.88 16.06
CA GLY A 164 -25.76 15.50 17.43
C GLY A 164 -26.29 14.07 17.60
N GLY A 165 -26.54 13.33 16.51
CA GLY A 165 -27.01 11.93 16.55
C GLY A 165 -26.00 10.94 17.15
N SER A 166 -26.41 9.71 17.45
CA SER A 166 -25.52 8.63 17.94
C SER A 166 -25.12 7.69 16.80
N LEU A 167 -23.91 7.11 16.89
CA LEU A 167 -23.40 6.07 15.98
C LEU A 167 -23.72 4.64 16.45
N ASP A 168 -24.56 4.48 17.48
CA ASP A 168 -24.87 3.20 18.11
C ASP A 168 -26.27 2.68 17.77
N ARG A 169 -27.05 3.44 16.98
CA ARG A 169 -28.38 3.06 16.50
C ARG A 169 -28.33 2.61 15.04
N GLY A 170 -27.99 1.34 14.85
CA GLY A 170 -28.21 0.57 13.63
C GLY A 170 -29.24 -0.53 13.88
#